data_AF-A0A7X1TXE6-F1
#
_entry.id   AF-A0A7X1TXE6-F1
#
_cell.length_a   1.000
_cell.length_b   1.000
_cell.length_c   1.000
_cell.angle_alpha   90.00
_cell.angle_beta   90.00
_cell.angle_gamma   90.00
#
_symmetry.space_group_name_H-M   'P 1'
#
loop_
_entity.id
_entity.type
_entity.pdbx_description
1 polymer ?
#
loop_
_entity_poly.entity_id
_entity_poly.type
_entity_poly.pdbx_seq_one_letter_code
_entity_poly.pdbx_strand_id
1 'polypeptide(L)'
;MSRTLCAHSRISAKLTRPRSINRFPCFAGGWHELPGRGAVVVRFPGEGGRCELTGRGAPLAGIDRKANCRQAARALAFAPRCRFGGGRVTVLGTVYLVGAGPGAPDLLTVRAARLLEQADIVFHDALVHPATIALAARAEKVPVGKRCGHHSAAQHFINKRLIDAARKHRVVVRLKGGDPMVFGRSQEEIDALTAAGIAVEVVPGVTAALAAAAQLRVSLTRRGLSRSLTLVTPRAGSGSPDHDWSAALSPADTTAIYMGAGQAQRIRQTLLEQGYDANTPVAICESVSLPHAHALRGRLADLVEMAAQLGGGPALILVGKVFAAASAARAEVADTPPAAGHPAVAPRRAIARSVR
;
A
#
# COMPACT_ATOMS: atom_id res chain seq x y z
N MET A 1 55.51 29.47 25.97
CA MET A 1 55.54 28.07 25.49
C MET A 1 54.30 27.82 24.64
N SER A 2 54.49 27.32 23.41
CA SER A 2 53.59 26.67 22.42
C SER A 2 52.08 26.98 22.41
N ARG A 3 51.54 27.59 21.33
CA ARG A 3 51.09 27.02 20.03
C ARG A 3 49.73 26.29 20.05
N THR A 4 48.75 26.95 19.43
CA THR A 4 47.80 26.48 18.38
C THR A 4 47.43 24.99 18.27
N LEU A 5 46.12 24.66 18.22
CA LEU A 5 45.36 24.28 17.00
C LEU A 5 44.07 23.49 17.29
N CYS A 6 43.07 23.79 16.46
CA CYS A 6 41.84 23.06 16.19
C CYS A 6 42.12 21.65 15.62
N ALA A 7 41.35 20.63 15.97
CA ALA A 7 41.32 19.38 15.20
C ALA A 7 39.95 18.67 15.23
N HIS A 8 39.42 18.42 14.04
CA HIS A 8 38.34 17.49 13.74
C HIS A 8 38.77 16.05 14.00
N SER A 9 37.87 15.19 14.50
CA SER A 9 38.07 13.73 14.50
C SER A 9 36.97 13.03 13.71
N ARG A 10 37.32 12.63 12.47
CA ARG A 10 36.71 11.50 11.75
C ARG A 10 37.28 10.22 12.35
N ILE A 11 36.45 9.23 12.68
CA ILE A 11 36.90 7.88 12.98
C ILE A 11 36.24 6.89 12.01
N SER A 12 37.12 6.22 11.27
CA SER A 12 36.87 5.15 10.32
C SER A 12 36.96 3.81 11.05
N ALA A 13 35.92 2.97 10.99
CA ALA A 13 35.96 1.61 11.51
C ALA A 13 36.17 0.61 10.36
N LYS A 14 37.34 -0.04 10.38
CA LYS A 14 37.73 -1.19 9.54
C LYS A 14 36.90 -2.41 9.94
N LEU A 15 36.31 -3.11 8.97
CA LEU A 15 35.74 -4.45 9.15
C LEU A 15 36.59 -5.47 8.38
N THR A 16 37.07 -6.43 9.14
CA THR A 16 37.91 -7.58 8.79
C THR A 16 37.13 -8.62 7.97
N ARG A 17 37.81 -9.25 7.02
CA ARG A 17 37.30 -10.40 6.23
C ARG A 17 37.46 -11.71 7.02
N PRO A 18 36.54 -12.68 6.86
CA PRO A 18 36.89 -14.09 6.93
C PRO A 18 37.04 -14.71 5.53
N ARG A 19 38.00 -15.64 5.41
CA ARG A 19 38.31 -16.46 4.23
C ARG A 19 37.42 -17.72 4.17
N SER A 20 36.98 -18.05 2.94
CA SER A 20 36.77 -19.38 2.31
C SER A 20 36.06 -20.50 3.11
N ILE A 21 35.07 -21.25 2.60
CA ILE A 21 35.13 -22.24 1.50
C ILE A 21 33.68 -22.68 1.16
N ASN A 22 33.27 -22.64 -0.10
CA ASN A 22 32.71 -23.80 -0.83
C ASN A 22 32.50 -23.45 -2.31
N ARG A 23 33.13 -24.26 -3.17
CA ARG A 23 33.16 -24.15 -4.64
C ARG A 23 31.90 -24.79 -5.25
N PHE A 24 31.31 -24.13 -6.23
CA PHE A 24 30.68 -24.78 -7.38
C PHE A 24 31.16 -24.05 -8.65
N PRO A 25 31.59 -24.77 -9.71
CA PRO A 25 32.21 -24.17 -10.88
C PRO A 25 31.14 -23.89 -11.94
N CYS A 26 31.00 -22.64 -12.36
CA CYS A 26 30.43 -22.25 -13.65
C CYS A 26 30.53 -20.73 -13.75
N PHE A 27 31.61 -20.19 -14.33
CA PHE A 27 31.64 -18.89 -15.02
C PHE A 27 33.04 -18.67 -15.61
N ALA A 28 33.24 -19.16 -16.84
CA ALA A 28 34.33 -18.73 -17.70
C ALA A 28 33.75 -17.72 -18.72
N GLY A 29 33.52 -16.50 -18.26
CA GLY A 29 33.02 -15.40 -19.09
C GLY A 29 33.42 -14.08 -18.47
N GLY A 30 34.57 -13.55 -18.88
CA GLY A 30 35.14 -12.30 -18.36
C GLY A 30 34.34 -11.08 -18.81
N TRP A 31 34.27 -10.09 -17.91
CA TRP A 31 33.81 -8.74 -18.24
C TRP A 31 34.94 -8.03 -19.01
N HIS A 32 34.64 -7.49 -20.18
CA HIS A 32 35.60 -6.69 -20.94
C HIS A 32 35.01 -5.32 -21.24
N GLU A 33 35.72 -4.28 -20.80
CA GLU A 33 35.46 -2.89 -21.13
C GLU A 33 36.20 -2.58 -22.45
N LEU A 34 35.48 -2.16 -23.48
CA LEU A 34 36.11 -1.80 -24.75
C LEU A 34 36.72 -0.38 -24.65
N PRO A 35 37.94 -0.14 -25.15
CA PRO A 35 38.54 1.19 -25.11
C PRO A 35 37.70 2.19 -25.91
N GLY A 36 37.28 3.28 -25.27
CA GLY A 36 36.81 4.49 -25.94
C GLY A 36 35.30 4.69 -26.12
N ARG A 37 34.41 3.82 -25.61
CA ARG A 37 32.94 4.02 -25.75
C ARG A 37 32.04 3.74 -24.55
N GLY A 38 32.58 3.45 -23.35
CA GLY A 38 31.76 3.20 -22.15
C GLY A 38 30.70 2.10 -22.33
N ALA A 39 30.94 1.18 -23.28
CA ALA A 39 30.06 0.08 -23.62
C ALA A 39 30.56 -1.19 -22.94
N VAL A 40 29.65 -1.91 -22.28
CA VAL A 40 29.96 -3.19 -21.63
C VAL A 40 29.36 -4.30 -22.48
N VAL A 41 30.21 -5.18 -22.98
CA VAL A 41 29.75 -6.35 -23.74
C VAL A 41 29.62 -7.52 -22.76
N VAL A 42 28.40 -8.03 -22.60
CA VAL A 42 28.16 -9.23 -21.78
C VAL A 42 27.98 -10.40 -22.73
N ARG A 43 28.95 -11.34 -22.72
CA ARG A 43 28.80 -12.63 -23.40
C ARG A 43 28.15 -13.62 -22.45
N PHE A 44 26.99 -14.13 -22.84
CA PHE A 44 26.33 -15.24 -22.14
C PHE A 44 26.79 -16.57 -22.77
N PRO A 45 27.22 -17.56 -21.98
CA PRO A 45 27.45 -18.91 -22.48
C PRO A 45 26.11 -19.67 -22.53
N GLY A 46 25.70 -20.08 -23.73
CA GLY A 46 24.45 -20.79 -24.00
C GLY A 46 23.66 -20.12 -25.12
N GLU A 47 23.63 -20.77 -26.28
CA GLU A 47 22.93 -20.36 -27.52
C GLU A 47 23.31 -18.98 -28.08
N GLY A 48 24.52 -18.87 -28.66
CA GLY A 48 24.84 -18.06 -29.85
C GLY A 48 24.61 -16.53 -29.85
N GLY A 49 24.01 -15.94 -28.82
CA GLY A 49 23.62 -14.54 -28.78
C GLY A 49 24.70 -13.65 -28.19
N ARG A 50 25.27 -12.75 -29.00
CA ARG A 50 26.07 -11.62 -28.49
C ARG A 50 25.12 -10.49 -28.05
N CYS A 51 25.16 -10.10 -26.78
CA CYS A 51 24.49 -8.89 -26.29
C CYS A 51 25.51 -7.75 -26.12
N GLU A 52 25.40 -6.74 -26.99
CA GLU A 52 26.13 -5.48 -26.85
C GLU A 52 25.25 -4.50 -26.07
N LEU A 53 25.62 -4.17 -24.82
CA LEU A 53 24.96 -3.11 -24.05
C LEU A 53 25.70 -1.80 -24.30
N THR A 54 25.08 -0.92 -25.09
CA THR A 54 25.55 0.46 -25.27
C THR A 54 24.67 1.38 -24.43
N GLY A 55 25.16 1.76 -23.25
CA GLY A 55 24.49 2.72 -22.38
C GLY A 55 25.40 3.90 -22.12
N ARG A 56 25.07 5.08 -22.67
CA ARG A 56 25.68 6.32 -22.16
C ARG A 56 25.06 6.61 -20.80
N GLY A 57 25.85 6.52 -19.73
CA GLY A 57 25.59 7.26 -18.49
C GLY A 57 24.98 6.53 -17.30
N ALA A 58 24.95 5.19 -17.24
CA ALA A 58 24.59 4.50 -15.99
C ALA A 58 25.86 4.15 -15.19
N PRO A 59 26.03 4.62 -13.93
CA PRO A 59 27.06 4.09 -13.06
C PRO A 59 26.68 2.65 -12.72
N LEU A 60 27.42 1.67 -13.25
CA LEU A 60 27.27 0.23 -12.94
C LEU A 60 27.69 -0.13 -11.50
N ALA A 61 27.78 0.85 -10.61
CA ALA A 61 28.14 0.67 -9.21
C ALA A 61 26.93 0.09 -8.44
N GLY A 62 26.78 -1.23 -8.45
CA GLY A 62 25.79 -1.92 -7.62
C GLY A 62 25.19 -3.19 -8.20
N ILE A 63 25.49 -3.56 -9.45
CA ILE A 63 25.02 -4.83 -10.01
C ILE A 63 25.85 -5.96 -9.40
N ASP A 64 25.19 -6.79 -8.58
CA ASP A 64 25.80 -7.98 -7.98
C ASP A 64 26.36 -8.90 -9.08
N ARG A 65 27.64 -9.24 -8.98
CA ARG A 65 28.34 -10.16 -9.88
C ARG A 65 27.75 -11.58 -9.86
N LYS A 66 26.84 -11.88 -8.92
CA LYS A 66 26.09 -13.14 -8.81
C LYS A 66 24.65 -13.07 -9.32
N ALA A 67 24.19 -11.92 -9.82
CA ALA A 67 22.82 -11.79 -10.31
C ALA A 67 22.58 -12.69 -11.52
N ASN A 68 21.49 -13.45 -11.48
CA ASN A 68 21.09 -14.28 -12.63
C ASN A 68 20.60 -13.39 -13.80
N CYS A 69 20.55 -13.97 -15.00
CA CYS A 69 20.21 -13.28 -16.25
C CYS A 69 18.90 -12.46 -16.18
N ARG A 70 17.92 -12.94 -15.39
CA ARG A 70 16.63 -12.24 -15.16
C ARG A 70 16.77 -11.02 -14.25
N GLN A 71 17.60 -11.07 -13.21
CA GLN A 71 17.88 -9.93 -12.34
C GLN A 71 18.70 -8.85 -13.05
N ALA A 72 19.69 -9.25 -13.87
CA ALA A 72 20.47 -8.32 -14.68
C ALA A 72 19.59 -7.61 -15.73
N ALA A 73 18.70 -8.34 -16.42
CA ALA A 73 17.73 -7.76 -17.36
C ALA A 73 16.73 -6.80 -16.68
N ARG A 74 16.30 -7.10 -15.45
CA ARG A 74 15.46 -6.19 -14.63
C ARG A 74 16.20 -4.91 -14.22
N ALA A 75 17.47 -5.00 -13.83
CA ALA A 75 18.30 -3.83 -13.53
C ALA A 75 18.61 -3.00 -14.80
N LEU A 76 18.72 -3.65 -15.95
CA LEU A 76 18.98 -3.04 -17.26
C LEU A 76 17.70 -2.58 -17.99
N ALA A 77 16.51 -2.72 -17.39
CA ALA A 77 15.25 -2.20 -17.93
C ALA A 77 15.22 -0.65 -18.05
N PHE A 78 16.29 0.02 -17.63
CA PHE A 78 16.58 1.44 -17.85
C PHE A 78 17.33 1.75 -19.16
N ALA A 79 17.75 0.75 -19.96
CA ALA A 79 18.44 0.98 -21.23
C ALA A 79 17.47 0.86 -22.43
N PRO A 80 17.23 1.93 -23.21
CA PRO A 80 16.16 1.97 -24.22
C PRO A 80 16.44 1.21 -25.53
N ARG A 81 17.54 0.47 -25.69
CA ARG A 81 17.93 -0.11 -26.99
C ARG A 81 18.71 -1.43 -26.90
N CYS A 82 18.09 -2.47 -26.35
CA CYS A 82 18.56 -3.85 -26.58
C CYS A 82 17.81 -4.44 -27.78
N ARG A 83 18.48 -4.58 -28.93
CA ARG A 83 17.98 -5.38 -30.08
C ARG A 83 18.43 -6.82 -29.89
N PHE A 84 17.52 -7.70 -29.46
CA PHE A 84 17.66 -9.14 -29.62
C PHE A 84 17.30 -9.53 -31.05
N GLY A 85 18.11 -10.38 -31.69
CA GLY A 85 17.77 -10.97 -32.98
C GLY A 85 16.53 -11.85 -32.87
N GLY A 86 15.56 -11.63 -33.76
CA GLY A 86 14.51 -12.59 -34.12
C GLY A 86 13.29 -12.76 -33.18
N GLY A 87 13.40 -12.43 -31.89
CA GLY A 87 12.27 -12.52 -30.94
C GLY A 87 11.94 -11.16 -30.30
N ARG A 88 10.70 -10.68 -30.41
CA ARG A 88 10.26 -9.53 -29.58
C ARG A 88 10.28 -9.96 -28.12
N VAL A 89 11.27 -9.49 -27.35
CA VAL A 89 11.22 -9.56 -25.89
C VAL A 89 10.10 -8.63 -25.43
N THR A 90 8.93 -9.18 -25.12
CA THR A 90 7.84 -8.42 -24.51
C THR A 90 8.19 -8.18 -23.06
N VAL A 91 8.60 -6.95 -22.73
CA VAL A 91 8.80 -6.55 -21.35
C VAL A 91 7.43 -6.33 -20.72
N LEU A 92 7.06 -7.21 -19.78
CA LEU A 92 5.84 -7.05 -18.99
C LEU A 92 5.93 -5.78 -18.13
N GLY A 93 4.80 -5.12 -17.97
CA GLY A 93 4.61 -4.02 -17.03
C GLY A 93 4.67 -4.47 -15.58
N THR A 94 4.67 -3.48 -14.70
CA THR A 94 4.59 -3.66 -13.24
C THR A 94 3.18 -3.30 -12.77
N VAL A 95 2.61 -4.16 -11.91
CA VAL A 95 1.35 -3.89 -11.25
C VAL A 95 1.61 -3.35 -9.85
N TYR A 96 1.06 -2.19 -9.54
CA TYR A 96 1.14 -1.55 -8.24
C TYR A 96 -0.21 -1.71 -7.51
N LEU A 97 -0.21 -2.43 -6.39
CA LEU A 97 -1.36 -2.47 -5.48
C LEU A 97 -1.25 -1.27 -4.55
N VAL A 98 -2.12 -0.27 -4.73
CA VAL A 98 -1.98 1.05 -4.09
C VAL A 98 -3.14 1.30 -3.13
N GLY A 99 -2.81 1.61 -1.89
CA GLY A 99 -3.78 2.07 -0.89
C GLY A 99 -4.24 3.50 -1.16
N ALA A 100 -5.53 3.68 -1.36
CA ALA A 100 -6.18 4.96 -1.60
C ALA A 100 -6.41 5.77 -0.32
N GLY A 101 -6.24 5.15 0.85
CA GLY A 101 -6.65 5.75 2.11
C GLY A 101 -8.15 5.61 2.39
N PRO A 102 -8.63 6.16 3.52
CA PRO A 102 -9.99 5.98 4.03
C PRO A 102 -11.07 6.73 3.22
N GLY A 103 -10.70 7.72 2.42
CA GLY A 103 -11.64 8.52 1.64
C GLY A 103 -11.02 9.85 1.17
N ALA A 104 -10.51 10.64 2.11
CA ALA A 104 -9.92 11.94 1.81
C ALA A 104 -8.67 11.81 0.90
N PRO A 105 -8.60 12.53 -0.24
CA PRO A 105 -7.48 12.43 -1.18
C PRO A 105 -6.12 12.83 -0.60
N ASP A 106 -6.11 13.72 0.40
CA ASP A 106 -4.91 14.21 1.09
C ASP A 106 -4.31 13.20 2.08
N LEU A 107 -5.02 12.10 2.37
CA LEU A 107 -4.50 10.96 3.12
C LEU A 107 -3.80 9.91 2.23
N LEU A 108 -3.66 10.18 0.93
CA LEU A 108 -2.78 9.41 0.06
C LEU A 108 -1.32 9.56 0.49
N THR A 109 -0.56 8.47 0.37
CA THR A 109 0.89 8.57 0.49
C THR A 109 1.47 9.30 -0.73
N VAL A 110 2.59 9.99 -0.54
CA VAL A 110 3.31 10.66 -1.65
C VAL A 110 3.68 9.67 -2.76
N ARG A 111 4.00 8.42 -2.41
CA ARG A 111 4.28 7.36 -3.39
C ARG A 111 3.04 6.98 -4.19
N ALA A 112 1.87 6.87 -3.55
CA ALA A 112 0.61 6.58 -4.22
C ALA A 112 0.23 7.69 -5.22
N ALA A 113 0.30 8.96 -4.80
CA ALA A 113 0.01 10.11 -5.67
C ALA A 113 0.92 10.13 -6.92
N ARG A 114 2.24 9.95 -6.74
CA ARG A 114 3.20 9.88 -7.86
C ARG A 114 2.92 8.74 -8.83
N LEU A 115 2.50 7.57 -8.33
CA LEU A 115 2.15 6.43 -9.18
C LEU A 115 0.85 6.69 -9.95
N LEU A 116 -0.15 7.33 -9.34
CA LEU A 116 -1.39 7.70 -10.03
C LEU A 116 -1.13 8.66 -11.19
N GLU A 117 -0.23 9.64 -11.00
CA GLU A 117 0.18 10.57 -12.07
C GLU A 117 0.89 9.88 -13.24
N GLN A 118 1.60 8.78 -12.98
CA GLN A 118 2.41 8.03 -13.94
C GLN A 118 1.68 6.82 -14.53
N ALA A 119 0.51 6.45 -14.00
CA ALA A 119 -0.21 5.26 -14.40
C ALA A 119 -0.66 5.34 -15.85
N ASP A 120 -0.51 4.24 -16.58
CA ASP A 120 -1.11 4.09 -17.91
C ASP A 120 -2.60 3.72 -17.76
N ILE A 121 -2.91 2.89 -16.76
CA ILE A 121 -4.25 2.39 -16.45
C ILE A 121 -4.43 2.20 -14.93
N VAL A 122 -5.61 2.52 -14.42
CA VAL A 122 -5.99 2.42 -13.01
C VAL A 122 -7.27 1.59 -12.89
N PHE A 123 -7.16 0.43 -12.23
CA PHE A 123 -8.29 -0.37 -11.78
C PHE A 123 -8.68 0.04 -10.36
N HIS A 124 -9.90 0.51 -10.13
CA HIS A 124 -10.31 1.03 -8.82
C HIS A 124 -11.57 0.37 -8.26
N ASP A 125 -11.61 0.25 -6.93
CA ASP A 125 -12.80 -0.22 -6.20
C ASP A 125 -13.88 0.86 -6.10
N ALA A 126 -15.09 0.43 -5.74
CA ALA A 126 -16.23 1.32 -5.52
C ALA A 126 -16.07 2.24 -4.29
N LEU A 127 -15.24 1.84 -3.31
CA LEU A 127 -14.99 2.62 -2.08
C LEU A 127 -13.99 3.76 -2.29
N VAL A 128 -13.30 3.81 -3.43
CA VAL A 128 -12.30 4.86 -3.68
C VAL A 128 -13.01 6.15 -4.05
N HIS A 129 -12.69 7.24 -3.35
CA HIS A 129 -13.30 8.53 -3.58
C HIS A 129 -12.98 9.08 -4.99
N PRO A 130 -13.95 9.68 -5.71
CA PRO A 130 -13.74 10.17 -7.08
C PRO A 130 -12.59 11.16 -7.23
N ALA A 131 -12.38 12.03 -6.24
CA ALA A 131 -11.28 13.01 -6.26
C ALA A 131 -9.89 12.33 -6.22
N THR A 132 -9.77 11.17 -5.56
CA THR A 132 -8.54 10.36 -5.58
C THR A 132 -8.31 9.74 -6.96
N ILE A 133 -9.38 9.24 -7.59
CA ILE A 133 -9.32 8.68 -8.96
C ILE A 133 -8.94 9.76 -9.97
N ALA A 134 -9.39 11.01 -9.76
CA ALA A 134 -9.11 12.14 -10.64
C ALA A 134 -7.62 12.50 -10.72
N LEU A 135 -6.81 12.17 -9.71
CA LEU A 135 -5.35 12.38 -9.73
C LEU A 135 -4.65 11.59 -10.84
N ALA A 136 -5.23 10.45 -11.26
CA ALA A 136 -4.79 9.72 -12.45
C ALA A 136 -5.34 10.37 -13.72
N ALA A 137 -4.97 11.61 -13.99
CA ALA A 137 -5.54 12.42 -15.07
C ALA A 137 -5.30 11.81 -16.46
N ARG A 138 -4.13 11.18 -16.65
CA ARG A 138 -3.67 10.64 -17.95
C ARG A 138 -3.95 9.15 -18.16
N ALA A 139 -4.39 8.46 -17.11
CA ALA A 139 -4.60 7.02 -17.14
C ALA A 139 -6.00 6.65 -17.65
N GLU A 140 -6.13 5.49 -18.29
CA GLU A 140 -7.43 4.83 -18.43
C GLU A 140 -7.94 4.44 -17.03
N LYS A 141 -9.20 4.76 -16.71
CA LYS A 141 -9.80 4.52 -15.39
C LYS A 141 -10.89 3.45 -15.50
N VAL A 142 -10.66 2.30 -14.89
CA VAL A 142 -11.51 1.11 -15.00
C VAL A 142 -12.10 0.75 -13.63
N PRO A 143 -13.42 0.91 -13.43
CA PRO A 143 -14.07 0.45 -12.21
C PRO A 143 -14.11 -1.08 -12.19
N VAL A 144 -13.72 -1.67 -11.06
CA VAL A 144 -13.82 -3.14 -10.85
C VAL A 144 -14.78 -3.52 -9.73
N GLY A 145 -15.44 -2.53 -9.11
CA GLY A 145 -16.48 -2.72 -8.12
C GLY A 145 -17.85 -3.04 -8.75
N LYS A 146 -18.32 -4.28 -8.55
CA LYS A 146 -19.67 -4.83 -8.83
C LYS A 146 -20.11 -4.92 -10.30
N ARG A 147 -19.94 -6.12 -10.86
CA ARG A 147 -20.98 -6.83 -11.64
C ARG A 147 -20.98 -8.31 -11.22
N CYS A 148 -22.18 -8.82 -10.93
CA CYS A 148 -22.53 -10.22 -10.66
C CYS A 148 -22.38 -10.71 -9.20
N GLY A 149 -23.48 -11.24 -8.65
CA GLY A 149 -23.69 -11.69 -7.26
C GLY A 149 -22.88 -12.91 -6.79
N HIS A 150 -21.76 -13.23 -7.45
CA HIS A 150 -20.81 -14.25 -7.02
C HIS A 150 -19.40 -13.65 -6.90
N HIS A 151 -18.98 -13.41 -5.65
CA HIS A 151 -17.71 -12.76 -5.31
C HIS A 151 -16.47 -13.51 -5.82
N SER A 152 -16.51 -14.84 -5.94
CA SER A 152 -15.38 -15.63 -6.45
C SER A 152 -15.15 -15.45 -7.96
N ALA A 153 -16.22 -15.37 -8.75
CA ALA A 153 -16.13 -15.12 -10.19
C ALA A 153 -15.64 -13.69 -10.49
N ALA A 154 -16.08 -12.72 -9.67
CA ALA A 154 -15.61 -11.34 -9.76
C ALA A 154 -14.09 -11.21 -9.53
N GLN A 155 -13.52 -11.93 -8.56
CA GLN A 155 -12.09 -11.83 -8.27
C GLN A 155 -11.21 -12.42 -9.39
N HIS A 156 -11.61 -13.56 -9.97
CA HIS A 156 -10.91 -14.14 -11.12
C HIS A 156 -10.90 -13.20 -12.33
N PHE A 157 -12.01 -12.47 -12.54
CA PHE A 157 -12.10 -11.48 -13.60
C PHE A 157 -11.15 -10.30 -13.38
N ILE A 158 -11.04 -9.79 -12.14
CA ILE A 158 -10.09 -8.73 -11.79
C ILE A 158 -8.65 -9.20 -12.03
N ASN A 159 -8.31 -10.40 -11.56
CA ASN A 159 -6.98 -10.97 -11.71
C ASN A 159 -6.60 -11.06 -13.21
N LYS A 160 -7.51 -11.56 -14.05
CA LYS A 160 -7.31 -11.63 -15.50
C LYS A 160 -7.09 -10.24 -16.11
N ARG A 161 -7.91 -9.25 -15.73
CA ARG A 161 -7.78 -7.87 -16.21
C ARG A 161 -6.43 -7.25 -15.86
N LEU A 162 -5.92 -7.49 -14.66
CA LEU A 162 -4.60 -7.01 -14.24
C LEU A 162 -3.47 -7.67 -15.05
N ILE A 163 -3.57 -8.98 -15.29
CA ILE A 163 -2.61 -9.72 -16.13
C ILE A 163 -2.60 -9.18 -17.57
N ASP A 164 -3.78 -9.00 -18.16
CA ASP A 164 -3.92 -8.51 -19.52
C ASP A 164 -3.44 -7.06 -19.66
N ALA A 165 -3.67 -6.22 -18.65
CA ALA A 165 -3.17 -4.85 -18.62
C ALA A 165 -1.64 -4.82 -18.53
N ALA A 166 -1.03 -5.64 -17.67
CA ALA A 166 0.43 -5.69 -17.53
C ALA A 166 1.15 -6.22 -18.78
N ARG A 167 0.45 -6.88 -19.69
CA ARG A 167 1.00 -7.26 -21.01
C ARG A 167 1.02 -6.09 -22.01
N LYS A 168 0.23 -5.04 -21.76
CA LYS A 168 0.02 -3.91 -22.68
C LYS A 168 0.63 -2.60 -22.18
N HIS A 169 0.63 -2.41 -20.86
CA HIS A 169 1.00 -1.16 -20.20
C HIS A 169 2.23 -1.37 -19.33
N ARG A 170 3.01 -0.31 -19.12
CA ARG A 170 4.22 -0.37 -18.29
C ARG A 170 3.89 -0.18 -16.81
N VAL A 171 2.96 0.71 -16.50
CA VAL A 171 2.54 1.05 -15.13
C VAL A 171 1.04 0.81 -15.00
N VAL A 172 0.69 -0.29 -14.32
CA VAL A 172 -0.69 -0.67 -14.02
C VAL A 172 -0.95 -0.43 -12.54
N VAL A 173 -1.95 0.37 -12.19
CA VAL A 173 -2.31 0.61 -10.79
C VAL A 173 -3.61 -0.12 -10.47
N ARG A 174 -3.60 -0.86 -9.37
CA ARG A 174 -4.78 -1.41 -8.69
C ARG A 174 -5.02 -0.59 -7.44
N LEU A 175 -5.93 0.37 -7.52
CA LEU A 175 -6.24 1.32 -6.46
C LEU A 175 -7.35 0.75 -5.55
N LYS A 176 -7.03 0.56 -4.28
CA LYS A 176 -7.89 -0.10 -3.29
C LYS A 176 -8.20 0.84 -2.14
N GLY A 177 -9.43 0.81 -1.62
CA GLY A 177 -9.81 1.63 -0.47
C GLY A 177 -9.02 1.23 0.79
N GLY A 178 -8.63 2.20 1.61
CA GLY A 178 -7.81 1.98 2.81
C GLY A 178 -6.40 1.52 2.48
N ASP A 179 -5.99 0.40 3.07
CA ASP A 179 -4.70 -0.25 2.84
C ASP A 179 -4.89 -1.59 2.09
N PRO A 180 -4.08 -1.90 1.05
CA PRO A 180 -4.21 -3.14 0.28
C PRO A 180 -4.10 -4.41 1.13
N MET A 181 -3.29 -4.38 2.19
CA MET A 181 -2.93 -5.53 3.00
C MET A 181 -3.87 -5.75 4.19
N VAL A 182 -4.81 -4.82 4.45
CA VAL A 182 -5.80 -4.93 5.52
C VAL A 182 -7.18 -5.16 4.93
N PHE A 183 -7.69 -6.39 5.00
CA PHE A 183 -9.01 -6.80 4.48
C PHE A 183 -9.26 -6.48 2.99
N GLY A 184 -8.19 -6.21 2.21
CA GLY A 184 -8.28 -5.84 0.80
C GLY A 184 -8.26 -7.01 -0.18
N ARG A 185 -8.10 -8.26 0.29
CA ARG A 185 -7.95 -9.47 -0.55
C ARG A 185 -6.78 -9.40 -1.55
N SER A 186 -5.75 -8.61 -1.27
CA SER A 186 -4.61 -8.43 -2.18
C SER A 186 -3.81 -9.70 -2.43
N GLN A 187 -3.82 -10.69 -1.53
CA GLN A 187 -3.07 -11.93 -1.74
C GLN A 187 -3.52 -12.69 -2.99
N GLU A 188 -4.84 -12.76 -3.25
CA GLU A 188 -5.38 -13.41 -4.44
C GLU A 188 -4.93 -12.74 -5.74
N GLU A 189 -4.73 -11.41 -5.72
CA GLU A 189 -4.22 -10.62 -6.84
C GLU A 189 -2.71 -10.85 -7.01
N ILE A 190 -1.95 -10.84 -5.91
CA ILE A 190 -0.50 -11.08 -5.88
C ILE A 190 -0.16 -12.47 -6.42
N ASP A 191 -0.87 -13.51 -5.96
CA ASP A 191 -0.62 -14.90 -6.36
C ASP A 191 -0.83 -15.09 -7.86
N ALA A 192 -1.94 -14.55 -8.40
CA ALA A 192 -2.25 -14.64 -9.81
C ALA A 192 -1.22 -13.91 -10.69
N LEU A 193 -0.78 -12.72 -10.28
CA LEU A 193 0.23 -11.94 -10.99
C LEU A 193 1.61 -12.59 -10.92
N THR A 194 1.98 -13.14 -9.76
CA THR A 194 3.23 -13.86 -9.54
C THR A 194 3.28 -15.13 -10.40
N ALA A 195 2.18 -15.90 -10.43
CA ALA A 195 2.05 -17.08 -11.29
C ALA A 195 2.17 -16.72 -12.79
N ALA A 196 1.75 -15.52 -13.18
CA ALA A 196 1.90 -15.00 -14.54
C ALA A 196 3.27 -14.36 -14.83
N GLY A 197 4.21 -14.35 -13.87
CA GLY A 197 5.55 -13.77 -14.01
C GLY A 197 5.58 -12.24 -14.03
N ILE A 198 4.50 -11.58 -13.61
CA ILE A 198 4.36 -10.13 -13.59
C ILE A 198 4.94 -9.56 -12.29
N ALA A 199 5.66 -8.44 -12.38
CA ALA A 199 6.19 -7.77 -11.20
C ALA A 199 5.05 -7.08 -10.43
N VAL A 200 5.02 -7.27 -9.11
CA VAL A 200 4.03 -6.66 -8.21
C VAL A 200 4.72 -5.86 -7.14
N GLU A 201 4.26 -4.63 -6.93
CA GLU A 201 4.68 -3.79 -5.81
C GLU A 201 3.46 -3.35 -5.00
N VAL A 202 3.58 -3.38 -3.67
CA VAL A 202 2.54 -2.89 -2.77
C VAL A 202 2.94 -1.51 -2.25
N VAL A 203 2.01 -0.55 -2.35
CA VAL A 203 2.12 0.77 -1.74
C VAL A 203 1.08 0.87 -0.64
N PRO A 204 1.51 0.95 0.63
CA PRO A 204 0.58 1.00 1.75
C PRO A 204 -0.25 2.29 1.73
N GLY A 205 -1.40 2.22 2.39
CA GLY A 205 -2.33 3.33 2.57
C GLY A 205 -2.70 3.51 4.03
N VAL A 206 -3.31 4.65 4.34
CA VAL A 206 -3.91 4.86 5.66
C VAL A 206 -5.16 3.99 5.78
N THR A 207 -5.17 3.06 6.74
CA THR A 207 -6.35 2.23 6.99
C THR A 207 -7.44 2.98 7.76
N ALA A 208 -8.70 2.56 7.60
CA ALA A 208 -9.86 3.24 8.18
C ALA A 208 -9.78 3.36 9.72
N ALA A 209 -9.22 2.36 10.42
CA ALA A 209 -9.06 2.43 11.87
C ALA A 209 -8.18 3.59 12.34
N LEU A 210 -7.05 3.84 11.68
CA LEU A 210 -6.17 4.95 12.05
C LEU A 210 -6.81 6.30 11.72
N ALA A 211 -7.52 6.38 10.61
CA ALA A 211 -8.25 7.59 10.24
C ALA A 211 -9.39 7.89 11.22
N ALA A 212 -10.11 6.86 11.67
CA ALA A 212 -11.19 6.99 12.63
C ALA A 212 -10.64 7.46 13.99
N ALA A 213 -9.53 6.87 14.43
CA ALA A 213 -8.81 7.28 15.63
C ALA A 213 -8.40 8.76 15.58
N ALA A 214 -7.84 9.20 14.45
CA ALA A 214 -7.45 10.59 14.23
C ALA A 214 -8.66 11.54 14.26
N GLN A 215 -9.75 11.19 13.59
CA GLN A 215 -10.99 11.97 13.58
C GLN A 215 -11.62 12.06 14.99
N LEU A 216 -11.59 10.96 15.74
CA LEU A 216 -12.02 10.93 17.14
C LEU A 216 -11.05 11.65 18.09
N ARG A 217 -9.83 11.98 17.64
CA ARG A 217 -8.73 12.46 18.49
C ARG A 217 -8.46 11.53 19.68
N VAL A 218 -8.56 10.22 19.43
CA VAL A 218 -8.32 9.16 20.43
C VAL A 218 -7.29 8.20 19.86
N SER A 219 -6.19 7.99 20.59
CA SER A 219 -5.20 6.98 20.21
C SER A 219 -5.76 5.57 20.43
N LEU A 220 -5.59 4.68 19.45
CA LEU A 220 -6.01 3.26 19.55
C LEU A 220 -5.21 2.49 20.60
N THR A 221 -4.02 2.97 20.95
CA THR A 221 -3.21 2.44 22.05
C THR A 221 -2.88 3.56 23.03
N ARG A 222 -2.87 3.24 24.32
CA ARG A 222 -2.60 4.22 25.38
C ARG A 222 -1.89 3.52 26.53
N ARG A 223 -0.71 4.01 26.91
CA ARG A 223 0.05 3.43 28.02
C ARG A 223 -0.82 3.34 29.29
N GLY A 224 -0.79 2.18 29.94
CA GLY A 224 -1.58 1.89 31.14
C GLY A 224 -3.06 1.60 30.90
N LEU A 225 -3.56 1.68 29.65
CA LEU A 225 -4.97 1.45 29.32
C LEU A 225 -5.19 0.50 28.13
N SER A 226 -4.39 0.66 27.07
CA SER A 226 -4.44 -0.18 25.87
C SER A 226 -3.06 -0.43 25.29
N ARG A 227 -2.65 -1.70 25.26
CA ARG A 227 -1.36 -2.21 24.77
C ARG A 227 -1.52 -3.12 23.56
N SER A 228 -2.72 -3.57 23.25
CA SER A 228 -3.04 -4.42 22.11
C SER A 228 -4.13 -3.79 21.25
N LEU A 229 -3.96 -3.93 19.93
CA LEU A 229 -4.93 -3.52 18.92
C LEU A 229 -5.24 -4.72 18.03
N THR A 230 -6.52 -5.07 17.92
CA THR A 230 -6.98 -6.10 16.99
C THR A 230 -7.82 -5.47 15.89
N LEU A 231 -7.50 -5.78 14.64
CA LEU A 231 -8.35 -5.48 13.50
C LEU A 231 -9.09 -6.77 13.10
N VAL A 232 -10.42 -6.74 13.06
CA VAL A 232 -11.23 -7.93 12.74
C VAL A 232 -12.32 -7.60 11.72
N THR A 233 -12.83 -8.65 11.07
CA THR A 233 -14.03 -8.57 10.24
C THR A 233 -14.96 -9.75 10.59
N PRO A 234 -16.25 -9.50 10.85
CA PRO A 234 -17.24 -10.57 11.06
C PRO A 234 -17.77 -11.12 9.72
N ARG A 235 -17.43 -10.49 8.59
CA ARG A 235 -17.82 -10.97 7.26
C ARG A 235 -16.88 -12.09 6.81
N ALA A 236 -17.43 -13.30 6.67
CA ALA A 236 -16.78 -14.41 5.99
C ALA A 236 -16.83 -14.24 4.46
N GLY A 237 -15.82 -14.75 3.76
CA GLY A 237 -15.85 -14.89 2.29
C GLY A 237 -16.88 -15.94 1.85
N SER A 238 -17.46 -15.80 0.66
CA SER A 238 -18.41 -16.77 0.12
C SER A 238 -17.77 -18.16 0.01
N GLY A 239 -18.37 -19.17 0.66
CA GLY A 239 -17.87 -20.56 0.66
C GLY A 239 -16.83 -20.88 1.74
N SER A 240 -16.48 -19.91 2.60
CA SER A 240 -15.75 -20.20 3.84
C SER A 240 -16.76 -20.61 4.92
N PRO A 241 -16.48 -21.63 5.76
CA PRO A 241 -17.28 -21.85 6.96
C PRO A 241 -17.34 -20.55 7.75
N ASP A 242 -18.46 -20.30 8.43
CA ASP A 242 -18.66 -19.12 9.27
C ASP A 242 -17.50 -19.11 10.29
N HIS A 243 -16.45 -18.36 9.97
CA HIS A 243 -15.23 -18.40 10.77
C HIS A 243 -15.61 -17.72 12.07
N ASP A 244 -15.32 -18.38 13.18
CA ASP A 244 -15.56 -17.83 14.50
C ASP A 244 -14.60 -16.65 14.73
N TRP A 245 -14.94 -15.49 14.15
CA TRP A 245 -14.21 -14.24 14.34
C TRP A 245 -14.19 -13.85 15.81
N SER A 246 -15.09 -14.41 16.63
CA SER A 246 -15.12 -14.22 18.07
C SER A 246 -13.93 -14.88 18.76
N ALA A 247 -13.40 -15.98 18.23
CA ALA A 247 -12.14 -16.58 18.73
C ALA A 247 -10.95 -15.63 18.56
N ALA A 248 -10.97 -14.74 17.57
CA ALA A 248 -9.95 -13.70 17.37
C ALA A 248 -10.13 -12.48 18.30
N LEU A 249 -11.25 -12.38 19.04
CA LEU A 249 -11.53 -11.29 19.99
C LEU A 249 -10.87 -11.49 21.36
N SER A 250 -9.99 -12.49 21.51
CA SER A 250 -9.07 -12.66 22.65
C SER A 250 -8.66 -11.30 23.20
N PRO A 251 -8.72 -11.06 24.53
CA PRO A 251 -9.01 -9.76 25.14
C PRO A 251 -7.98 -8.70 24.75
N ALA A 252 -8.23 -8.10 23.58
CA ALA A 252 -7.49 -6.97 23.10
C ALA A 252 -8.04 -5.75 23.81
N ASP A 253 -7.15 -4.87 24.24
CA ASP A 253 -7.57 -3.65 24.93
C ASP A 253 -8.34 -2.71 24.00
N THR A 254 -8.11 -2.82 22.69
CA THR A 254 -8.80 -2.06 21.66
C THR A 254 -9.04 -2.91 20.41
N THR A 255 -10.27 -2.90 19.91
CA THR A 255 -10.68 -3.69 18.75
C THR A 255 -11.33 -2.78 17.71
N ALA A 256 -10.88 -2.89 16.46
CA ALA A 256 -11.49 -2.24 15.30
C ALA A 256 -12.15 -3.29 14.41
N ILE A 257 -13.47 -3.23 14.32
CA ILE A 257 -14.33 -4.17 13.60
C ILE A 257 -14.74 -3.55 12.27
N TYR A 258 -14.19 -4.07 11.18
CA TYR A 258 -14.47 -3.69 9.80
C TYR A 258 -15.69 -4.42 9.27
N MET A 259 -16.41 -3.82 8.33
CA MET A 259 -17.53 -4.46 7.62
C MET A 259 -18.62 -5.02 8.55
N GLY A 260 -18.76 -4.43 9.74
CA GLY A 260 -19.60 -4.92 10.82
C GLY A 260 -20.87 -4.11 11.08
N ALA A 261 -20.99 -2.88 10.55
CA ALA A 261 -22.08 -1.97 10.94
C ALA A 261 -23.49 -2.55 10.69
N GLY A 262 -23.72 -3.20 9.55
CA GLY A 262 -24.98 -3.91 9.27
C GLY A 262 -25.20 -5.19 10.09
N GLN A 263 -24.23 -5.57 10.93
CA GLN A 263 -24.26 -6.73 11.83
C GLN A 263 -24.14 -6.30 13.30
N ALA A 264 -24.44 -5.03 13.62
CA ALA A 264 -24.27 -4.46 14.96
C ALA A 264 -24.94 -5.29 16.07
N GLN A 265 -26.14 -5.82 15.83
CA GLN A 265 -26.84 -6.69 16.79
C GLN A 265 -26.06 -7.99 17.06
N ARG A 266 -25.60 -8.67 16.00
CA ARG A 266 -24.80 -9.90 16.11
C ARG A 266 -23.49 -9.62 16.84
N ILE A 267 -22.79 -8.55 16.46
CA ILE A 267 -21.51 -8.14 17.07
C ILE A 267 -21.68 -7.84 18.56
N ARG A 268 -22.72 -7.08 18.94
CA ARG A 268 -23.01 -6.78 20.34
C ARG A 268 -23.19 -8.07 21.13
N GLN A 269 -24.04 -8.96 20.63
CA GLN A 269 -24.34 -10.22 21.31
C GLN A 269 -23.09 -11.08 21.48
N THR A 270 -22.29 -11.24 20.43
CA THR A 270 -21.03 -11.98 20.47
C THR A 270 -20.03 -11.38 21.48
N LEU A 271 -19.91 -10.06 21.55
CA LEU A 271 -19.00 -9.42 22.51
C LEU A 271 -19.46 -9.65 23.97
N LEU A 272 -20.77 -9.56 24.24
CA LEU A 272 -21.33 -9.84 25.57
C LEU A 272 -21.10 -11.31 25.98
N GLU A 273 -21.29 -12.25 25.06
CA GLU A 273 -21.03 -13.68 25.27
C GLU A 273 -19.55 -13.98 25.54
N GLN A 274 -18.64 -13.21 24.93
CA GLN A 274 -17.19 -13.24 25.19
C GLN A 274 -16.78 -12.52 26.49
N GLY A 275 -17.75 -12.06 27.29
CA GLY A 275 -17.52 -11.46 28.61
C GLY A 275 -17.18 -9.98 28.60
N TYR A 276 -17.41 -9.26 27.49
CA TYR A 276 -17.29 -7.80 27.50
C TYR A 276 -18.42 -7.18 28.34
N ASP A 277 -18.10 -6.17 29.14
CA ASP A 277 -19.10 -5.43 29.92
C ASP A 277 -20.02 -4.62 28.99
N ALA A 278 -21.32 -4.58 29.29
CA ALA A 278 -22.29 -3.82 28.49
C ALA A 278 -21.99 -2.30 28.47
N ASN A 279 -21.28 -1.78 29.48
CA ASN A 279 -20.80 -0.40 29.57
C ASN A 279 -19.44 -0.20 28.88
N THR A 280 -18.86 -1.22 28.24
CA THR A 280 -17.61 -1.09 27.49
C THR A 280 -17.76 0.06 26.49
N PRO A 281 -16.84 1.04 26.47
CA PRO A 281 -16.96 2.15 25.54
C PRO A 281 -16.82 1.71 24.08
N VAL A 282 -17.67 2.27 23.24
CA VAL A 282 -17.72 2.03 21.80
C VAL A 282 -17.83 3.34 21.04
N ALA A 283 -17.17 3.41 19.89
CA ALA A 283 -17.42 4.42 18.87
C ALA A 283 -17.78 3.74 17.55
N ILE A 284 -18.71 4.32 16.79
CA ILE A 284 -18.97 3.94 15.40
C ILE A 284 -18.68 5.14 14.52
N CYS A 285 -17.91 4.96 13.46
CA CYS A 285 -17.52 6.03 12.57
C CYS A 285 -17.84 5.65 11.12
N GLU A 286 -18.60 6.49 10.43
CA GLU A 286 -19.04 6.34 9.06
C GLU A 286 -18.37 7.38 8.16
N SER A 287 -18.01 6.97 6.93
CA SER A 287 -17.41 7.84 5.91
C SER A 287 -16.19 8.62 6.41
N VAL A 288 -15.43 8.00 7.31
CA VAL A 288 -14.28 8.60 8.00
C VAL A 288 -13.36 9.33 7.03
N SER A 289 -12.86 10.50 7.46
CA SER A 289 -12.05 11.47 6.69
C SER A 289 -12.79 12.29 5.64
N LEU A 290 -14.01 11.93 5.24
CA LEU A 290 -14.80 12.74 4.30
C LEU A 290 -15.49 13.92 5.02
N PRO A 291 -15.89 14.98 4.30
CA PRO A 291 -16.57 16.12 4.92
C PRO A 291 -17.89 15.78 5.62
N HIS A 292 -18.59 14.74 5.17
CA HIS A 292 -19.83 14.26 5.79
C HIS A 292 -19.59 13.09 6.75
N ALA A 293 -18.35 12.93 7.25
CA ALA A 293 -18.04 11.85 8.16
C ALA A 293 -18.85 12.00 9.45
N HIS A 294 -19.41 10.88 9.92
CA HIS A 294 -20.27 10.86 11.10
C HIS A 294 -19.67 9.93 12.15
N ALA A 295 -19.67 10.34 13.41
CA ALA A 295 -19.13 9.54 14.50
C ALA A 295 -20.02 9.61 15.73
N LEU A 296 -20.47 8.44 16.20
CA LEU A 296 -21.24 8.32 17.44
C LEU A 296 -20.39 7.60 18.48
N ARG A 297 -20.54 8.01 19.75
CA ARG A 297 -19.90 7.39 20.91
C ARG A 297 -20.96 6.95 21.89
N GLY A 298 -20.74 5.81 22.53
CA GLY A 298 -21.65 5.26 23.51
C GLY A 298 -21.02 4.05 24.19
N ARG A 299 -21.87 3.15 24.66
CA ARG A 299 -21.47 1.88 25.24
C ARG A 299 -21.84 0.73 24.32
N LEU A 300 -21.30 -0.45 24.61
CA LEU A 300 -21.63 -1.68 23.91
C LEU A 300 -23.15 -1.96 23.90
N ALA A 301 -23.86 -1.65 24.98
CA ALA A 301 -25.32 -1.74 25.04
C ALA A 301 -26.03 -0.92 23.95
N ASP A 302 -25.51 0.28 23.68
CA ASP A 302 -26.10 1.29 22.79
C ASP A 302 -25.76 1.04 21.30
N LEU A 303 -24.90 0.05 21.00
CA LEU A 303 -24.34 -0.19 19.66
C LEU A 303 -25.38 -0.35 18.55
N VAL A 304 -26.50 -1.03 18.83
CA VAL A 304 -27.55 -1.27 17.83
C VAL A 304 -28.27 0.02 17.45
N GLU A 305 -28.60 0.84 18.44
CA GLU A 305 -29.26 2.13 18.24
C GLU A 305 -28.33 3.13 17.55
N MET A 306 -27.04 3.11 17.89
CA MET A 306 -26.02 3.90 17.20
C MET A 306 -25.89 3.50 15.73
N ALA A 307 -25.90 2.20 15.42
CA ALA A 307 -25.79 1.71 14.04
C ALA A 307 -27.01 2.06 13.18
N ALA A 308 -28.21 2.15 13.79
CA ALA A 308 -29.43 2.55 13.10
C ALA A 308 -29.43 4.02 12.64
N GLN A 309 -28.56 4.87 13.20
CA GLN A 309 -28.43 6.29 12.87
C GLN A 309 -27.46 6.56 11.70
N LEU A 310 -26.85 5.52 11.12
CA LEU A 310 -25.92 5.67 10.00
C LEU A 310 -26.63 5.92 8.67
N GLY A 311 -25.97 6.67 7.77
CA GLY A 311 -26.47 7.03 6.44
C GLY A 311 -26.26 5.96 5.36
N GLY A 312 -25.72 4.78 5.70
CA GLY A 312 -25.50 3.66 4.77
C GLY A 312 -24.13 3.68 4.07
N GLY A 313 -23.23 4.56 4.49
CA GLY A 313 -21.83 4.62 4.07
C GLY A 313 -20.96 3.54 4.71
N PRO A 314 -19.68 3.45 4.31
CA PRO A 314 -18.73 2.54 4.94
C PRO A 314 -18.48 2.97 6.38
N ALA A 315 -18.69 2.04 7.33
CA ALA A 315 -18.57 2.31 8.74
C ALA A 315 -17.67 1.30 9.47
N LEU A 316 -17.02 1.78 10.52
CA LEU A 316 -16.11 1.06 11.40
C LEU A 316 -16.64 1.12 12.83
N ILE A 317 -16.64 -0.02 13.53
CA ILE A 317 -16.96 -0.08 14.95
C ILE A 317 -15.64 -0.21 15.72
N LEU A 318 -15.46 0.63 16.74
CA LEU A 318 -14.28 0.70 17.58
C LEU A 318 -14.69 0.41 19.02
N VAL A 319 -14.10 -0.60 19.65
CA VAL A 319 -14.45 -1.08 21.00
C VAL A 319 -13.22 -1.00 21.88
N GLY A 320 -13.36 -0.48 23.10
CA GLY A 320 -12.28 -0.50 24.09
C GLY A 320 -12.29 0.68 25.04
N LYS A 321 -11.60 0.53 26.18
CA LYS A 321 -11.57 1.55 27.25
C LYS A 321 -11.01 2.90 26.80
N VAL A 322 -10.18 2.92 25.75
CA VAL A 322 -9.63 4.16 25.17
C VAL A 322 -10.72 5.10 24.63
N PHE A 323 -11.90 4.58 24.29
CA PHE A 323 -13.04 5.36 23.81
C PHE A 323 -13.98 5.80 24.93
N ALA A 324 -13.67 5.50 26.20
CA ALA A 324 -14.37 6.13 27.31
C ALA A 324 -14.27 7.63 27.10
N ALA A 325 -15.42 8.31 27.04
CA ALA A 325 -15.41 9.76 27.03
C ALA A 325 -14.58 10.23 28.24
N ALA A 326 -13.80 11.31 28.07
CA ALA A 326 -13.69 12.22 29.19
C ALA A 326 -15.13 12.72 29.42
N SER A 327 -15.90 12.02 30.26
CA SER A 327 -17.36 12.12 30.44
C SER A 327 -17.85 13.47 31.00
N ALA A 328 -17.25 14.59 30.61
CA ALA A 328 -17.66 15.93 31.00
C ALA A 328 -17.97 16.86 29.83
N ALA A 329 -17.61 16.52 28.58
CA ALA A 329 -17.97 17.35 27.43
C ALA A 329 -19.14 16.71 26.66
N ARG A 330 -20.36 16.88 27.20
CA ARG A 330 -21.54 17.06 26.35
C ARG A 330 -21.35 18.40 25.63
N ALA A 331 -20.61 18.37 24.53
CA ALA A 331 -20.59 19.42 23.55
C ALA A 331 -20.41 18.71 22.21
N GLU A 332 -21.36 18.96 21.33
CA GLU A 332 -21.28 18.64 19.90
C GLU A 332 -19.82 18.76 19.44
N VAL A 333 -19.29 17.68 18.88
CA VAL A 333 -18.12 17.84 18.02
C VAL A 333 -18.66 18.55 16.78
N ALA A 334 -18.74 19.88 16.87
CA ALA A 334 -19.00 20.73 15.74
C ALA A 334 -18.01 20.33 14.66
N ASP A 335 -18.59 20.01 13.51
CA ASP A 335 -17.94 19.71 12.24
C ASP A 335 -16.83 20.73 11.99
N THR A 336 -15.61 20.39 12.42
CA THR A 336 -14.42 21.11 12.00
C THR A 336 -13.97 20.35 10.76
N PRO A 337 -14.25 20.85 9.54
CA PRO A 337 -13.75 20.19 8.35
C PRO A 337 -12.24 20.01 8.49
N PRO A 338 -11.67 18.90 7.98
CA PRO A 338 -10.23 18.77 7.89
C PRO A 338 -9.70 20.05 7.23
N ALA A 339 -8.71 20.69 7.87
CA ALA A 339 -8.15 21.95 7.43
C ALA A 339 -7.96 21.90 5.90
N ALA A 340 -8.62 22.82 5.19
CA ALA A 340 -8.57 22.89 3.74
C ALA A 340 -7.13 22.67 3.27
N GLY A 341 -6.97 21.72 2.34
CA GLY A 341 -5.68 21.23 1.90
C GLY A 341 -4.68 22.37 1.71
N HIS A 342 -3.46 22.17 2.18
CA HIS A 342 -2.36 23.05 1.82
C HIS A 342 -2.40 23.24 0.29
N PRO A 343 -2.39 24.48 -0.21
CA PRO A 343 -2.38 24.71 -1.64
C PRO A 343 -1.20 23.94 -2.23
N ALA A 344 -1.48 23.15 -3.27
CA ALA A 344 -0.48 22.41 -4.01
C ALA A 344 0.75 23.29 -4.22
N VAL A 345 1.92 22.84 -3.75
CA VAL A 345 3.19 23.52 -4.01
C VAL A 345 3.36 23.60 -5.53
N ALA A 346 3.10 24.77 -6.10
CA ALA A 346 3.25 25.00 -7.52
C ALA A 346 4.68 24.65 -7.95
N PRO A 347 4.89 23.98 -9.11
CA PRO A 347 6.23 23.73 -9.60
C PRO A 347 6.92 25.07 -9.84
N ARG A 348 8.07 25.29 -9.18
CA ARG A 348 8.92 26.46 -9.41
C ARG A 348 9.19 26.58 -10.90
N ARG A 349 8.69 27.65 -11.53
CA ARG A 349 9.06 28.03 -12.91
C ARG A 349 10.58 28.10 -12.99
N ALA A 350 11.17 27.35 -13.92
CA ALA A 350 12.55 27.53 -14.31
C ALA A 350 12.74 28.96 -14.78
N ILE A 351 13.60 29.71 -14.10
CA ILE A 351 14.06 31.01 -14.55
C ILE A 351 14.94 30.73 -15.77
N ALA A 352 14.41 30.99 -16.96
CA ALA A 352 15.22 31.09 -18.17
C ALA A 352 16.17 32.29 -17.99
N ARG A 353 17.45 32.01 -17.75
CA ARG A 353 18.50 33.03 -17.92
C ARG A 353 18.71 33.21 -19.42
N SER A 354 18.26 34.36 -19.91
CA SER A 354 18.52 34.85 -21.25
C SER A 354 20.01 35.01 -21.48
N VAL A 355 20.45 34.52 -22.63
CA VAL A 355 21.72 34.83 -23.28
C VAL A 355 21.87 36.34 -23.44
N ARG A 356 22.97 36.89 -22.92
CA ARG A 356 23.78 37.95 -23.52
C ARG A 356 25.24 37.60 -23.28
#